data_AF-A0A3D3UV89-F1
#
_entry.id   AF-A0A3D3UV89-F1
#
_cell.length_a   1.000
_cell.length_b   1.000
_cell.length_c   1.000
_cell.angle_alpha   90.00
_cell.angle_beta   90.00
_cell.angle_gamma   90.00
#
_symmetry.space_group_name_H-M   'P 1'
#
loop_
_entity.id
_entity.type
_entity.pdbx_description
1 polymer ?
#
loop_
_entity_poly.entity_id
_entity_poly.type
_entity_poly.pdbx_seq_one_letter_code
_entity_poly.pdbx_strand_id
1 'polypeptide(L)'
;MLMCPVNDSQGPISEEKSEGADAAQQLHVGHSIRQRRLDKYLHGRFSNLSRSFIQSAIKQGAVKVNGKPAKQSLKLSPGDIIDFTPPEPPSKDILPEDIPLDIIYEDDELIILNKQPDMIVHPARGNTHGTLV
;
A
#
# COMPACT_ATOMS: atom_id res chain seq x y z
N MET A 1 -64.54 3.54 -20.91
CA MET A 1 -63.95 2.50 -21.77
C MET A 1 -62.59 2.98 -22.25
N LEU A 2 -61.52 2.57 -21.54
CA LEU A 2 -60.13 2.39 -22.00
C LEU A 2 -59.23 2.26 -20.76
N MET A 3 -59.02 0.98 -20.41
CA MET A 3 -57.83 0.32 -19.89
C MET A 3 -56.86 1.08 -18.95
N CYS A 4 -56.90 0.63 -17.69
CA CYS A 4 -55.83 -0.01 -16.90
C CYS A 4 -54.42 0.60 -16.73
N PRO A 5 -53.77 0.29 -15.59
CA PRO A 5 -52.86 1.16 -14.85
C PRO A 5 -51.43 0.57 -14.80
N VAL A 6 -50.68 0.88 -13.73
CA VAL A 6 -49.40 0.30 -13.25
C VAL A 6 -48.15 0.72 -14.05
N ASN A 7 -46.99 0.96 -13.46
CA ASN A 7 -46.51 0.76 -12.09
C ASN A 7 -45.28 1.64 -11.90
N ASP A 8 -45.09 2.16 -10.68
CA ASP A 8 -43.77 2.48 -10.15
C ASP A 8 -42.90 1.22 -10.24
N SER A 9 -41.88 1.27 -11.09
CA SER A 9 -40.93 0.19 -11.27
C SER A 9 -39.54 0.65 -10.86
N GLN A 10 -38.97 -0.18 -9.98
CA GLN A 10 -37.60 -0.22 -9.48
C GLN A 10 -37.40 0.65 -8.24
N GLY A 11 -37.29 0.09 -7.03
CA GLY A 11 -36.59 -1.15 -6.69
C GLY A 11 -35.39 -0.78 -5.81
N PRO A 12 -34.99 -1.65 -4.88
CA PRO A 12 -34.30 -1.27 -3.66
C PRO A 12 -32.85 -0.86 -3.91
N ILE A 13 -32.40 0.18 -3.21
CA ILE A 13 -30.98 0.48 -3.05
C ILE A 13 -30.48 -0.48 -1.96
N SER A 14 -30.14 -1.69 -2.37
CA SER A 14 -29.33 -2.61 -1.59
C SER A 14 -28.35 -3.23 -2.55
N GLU A 15 -27.09 -2.82 -2.44
CA GLU A 15 -25.95 -3.72 -2.55
C GLU A 15 -24.68 -2.95 -2.17
N GLU A 16 -24.14 -3.36 -1.02
CA GLU A 16 -22.79 -3.11 -0.58
C GLU A 16 -21.79 -3.54 -1.67
N LYS A 17 -20.80 -2.70 -1.98
CA LYS A 17 -19.53 -3.15 -2.54
C LYS A 17 -18.36 -2.48 -1.85
N SER A 18 -17.69 -3.29 -1.04
CA SER A 18 -16.28 -3.19 -0.69
C SER A 18 -15.41 -3.11 -1.95
N GLU A 19 -14.47 -2.15 -2.04
CA GLU A 19 -13.38 -2.19 -3.03
C GLU A 19 -12.25 -1.23 -2.61
N GLY A 20 -11.29 -1.74 -1.82
CA GLY A 20 -10.05 -1.05 -1.46
C GLY A 20 -8.94 -1.28 -2.49
N ALA A 21 -9.24 -1.07 -3.78
CA ALA A 21 -8.36 -1.45 -4.89
C ALA A 21 -7.75 -0.23 -5.59
N ASP A 22 -6.41 -0.20 -5.64
CA ASP A 22 -5.62 0.31 -6.76
C ASP A 22 -6.00 1.71 -7.33
N ALA A 23 -6.06 2.73 -6.47
CA ALA A 23 -6.33 4.09 -6.91
C ALA A 23 -5.13 4.64 -7.70
N ALA A 24 -5.12 4.40 -9.01
CA ALA A 24 -4.20 5.05 -9.95
C ALA A 24 -4.40 6.57 -9.86
N GLN A 25 -3.31 7.29 -9.58
CA GLN A 25 -3.33 8.74 -9.43
C GLN A 25 -2.64 9.39 -10.61
N GLN A 26 -3.36 10.29 -11.28
CA GLN A 26 -2.83 11.11 -12.35
C GLN A 26 -2.38 12.47 -11.83
N LEU A 27 -1.14 12.85 -12.13
CA LEU A 27 -0.53 14.10 -11.71
C LEU A 27 -0.15 14.93 -12.93
N HIS A 28 -0.70 16.14 -13.00
CA HIS A 28 -0.29 17.13 -13.99
C HIS A 28 0.92 17.93 -13.47
N VAL A 29 1.96 18.00 -14.29
CA VAL A 29 3.17 18.75 -13.99
C VAL A 29 2.94 20.23 -14.31
N GLY A 30 2.83 21.06 -13.26
CA GLY A 30 2.61 22.50 -13.40
C GLY A 30 3.82 23.26 -13.96
N HIS A 31 3.60 24.51 -14.36
CA HIS A 31 4.64 25.36 -14.97
C HIS A 31 5.78 25.75 -14.02
N SER A 32 5.54 25.73 -12.71
CA SER A 32 6.52 26.11 -11.68
C SER A 32 7.19 24.89 -11.03
N ILE A 33 7.74 23.97 -11.83
CA ILE A 33 8.45 22.82 -11.27
C ILE A 33 9.81 23.20 -10.68
N ARG A 34 9.97 22.99 -9.37
CA ARG A 34 11.25 23.15 -8.69
C ARG A 34 12.17 21.92 -8.86
N GLN A 35 11.58 20.72 -8.89
CA GLN A 35 12.31 19.47 -9.07
C GLN A 35 12.01 18.88 -10.44
N ARG A 36 13.05 18.79 -11.27
CA ARG A 36 12.91 18.25 -12.63
C ARG A 36 12.97 16.73 -12.68
N ARG A 37 13.62 16.07 -11.73
CA ARG A 37 13.72 14.60 -11.79
C ARG A 37 12.44 13.94 -11.27
N LEU A 38 11.96 12.93 -12.00
CA LEU A 38 10.76 12.17 -11.67
C LEU A 38 10.78 11.61 -10.23
N ASP A 39 11.89 10.98 -9.81
CA ASP A 39 12.03 10.41 -8.46
C ASP A 39 11.86 11.46 -7.35
N LYS A 40 12.49 12.63 -7.51
CA LYS A 40 12.38 13.74 -6.56
C LYS A 40 11.01 14.41 -6.59
N TYR A 41 10.42 14.53 -7.79
CA TYR A 41 9.09 15.11 -7.94
C TYR A 41 8.05 14.28 -7.21
N LEU A 42 8.04 12.96 -7.43
CA LEU A 42 7.11 12.04 -6.76
C LEU A 42 7.33 12.02 -5.25
N HIS A 43 8.57 12.00 -4.77
CA HIS A 43 8.85 12.04 -3.33
C HIS A 43 8.37 13.35 -2.68
N GLY A 44 8.42 14.47 -3.41
CA GLY A 44 7.87 15.74 -2.94
C GLY A 44 6.34 15.79 -2.90
N ARG A 45 5.66 14.98 -3.74
CA ARG A 45 4.19 14.87 -3.75
C ARG A 45 3.66 13.83 -2.75
N PHE A 46 4.43 12.77 -2.53
CA PHE A 46 4.09 11.65 -1.66
C PHE A 46 5.10 11.54 -0.52
N SER A 47 5.03 12.46 0.44
CA SER A 47 5.95 12.49 1.59
C SER A 47 5.80 11.27 2.52
N ASN A 48 4.67 10.56 2.42
CA ASN A 48 4.41 9.31 3.12
C ASN A 48 5.13 8.10 2.49
N LEU A 49 5.62 8.21 1.26
CA LEU A 49 6.32 7.13 0.56
C LEU A 49 7.83 7.31 0.67
N SER A 50 8.52 6.25 1.07
CA SER A 50 9.97 6.27 1.12
C SER A 50 10.57 6.43 -0.29
N ARG A 51 11.74 7.07 -0.36
CA ARG A 51 12.46 7.25 -1.63
C ARG A 51 12.78 5.91 -2.32
N SER A 52 13.16 4.89 -1.56
CA SER A 52 13.46 3.55 -2.10
C SER A 52 12.22 2.89 -2.69
N PHE A 53 11.05 3.06 -2.05
CA PHE A 53 9.77 2.57 -2.56
C PHE A 53 9.43 3.22 -3.90
N ILE A 54 9.52 4.55 -4.02
CA ILE A 54 9.24 5.26 -5.27
C ILE A 54 10.19 4.79 -6.39
N GLN A 55 11.47 4.62 -6.09
CA GLN A 55 12.44 4.10 -7.06
C GLN A 55 12.10 2.67 -7.51
N SER A 56 11.66 1.81 -6.58
CA SER A 56 11.21 0.46 -6.90
C SER A 56 9.96 0.47 -7.77
N ALA A 57 8.97 1.29 -7.43
CA ALA A 57 7.73 1.43 -8.19
C ALA A 57 8.00 1.90 -9.64
N ILE A 58 8.91 2.87 -9.82
CA ILE A 58 9.34 3.30 -11.16
C ILE A 58 10.02 2.15 -11.93
N LYS A 59 10.90 1.38 -11.28
CA LYS A 59 11.57 0.23 -11.91
C LYS A 59 10.59 -0.89 -12.28
N GLN A 60 9.54 -1.08 -11.49
CA GLN A 60 8.48 -2.07 -11.71
C GLN A 60 7.45 -1.62 -12.76
N GLY A 61 7.57 -0.40 -13.31
CA GLY A 61 6.66 0.12 -14.33
C GLY A 61 5.34 0.67 -13.79
N ALA A 62 5.23 0.85 -12.47
CA ALA A 62 4.07 1.40 -11.80
C ALA A 62 3.95 2.94 -11.95
N VAL A 63 4.92 3.56 -12.62
CA VAL A 63 4.92 4.98 -12.99
C VAL A 63 5.06 5.12 -14.51
N LYS A 64 4.13 5.84 -15.12
CA LYS A 64 4.18 6.22 -16.54
C LYS A 64 4.21 7.74 -16.65
N VAL A 65 4.95 8.25 -17.64
CA VAL A 65 4.96 9.66 -18.01
C VAL A 65 4.49 9.75 -19.45
N ASN A 66 3.41 10.51 -19.68
CA ASN A 66 2.74 10.64 -20.97
C ASN A 66 2.40 9.26 -21.56
N GLY A 67 1.90 8.34 -20.74
CA GLY A 67 1.54 6.97 -21.11
C GLY A 67 2.70 6.00 -21.33
N LYS A 68 3.97 6.42 -21.18
CA LYS A 68 5.15 5.56 -21.39
C LYS A 68 5.88 5.25 -20.08
N PRO A 69 6.43 4.04 -19.89
CA PRO A 69 7.29 3.74 -18.75
C PRO A 69 8.49 4.70 -18.71
N ALA A 70 8.76 5.27 -17.54
CA ALA A 70 9.81 6.26 -17.36
C ALA A 70 10.95 5.73 -16.48
N LYS A 71 12.16 6.26 -16.68
CA LYS A 71 13.28 6.02 -15.76
C LYS A 71 13.22 7.00 -14.59
N GLN A 72 13.69 6.57 -13.43
CA GLN A 72 13.78 7.40 -12.22
C GLN A 72 14.51 8.75 -12.41
N SER A 73 15.46 8.81 -13.35
CA SER A 73 16.24 10.01 -13.68
C SER A 73 15.61 10.89 -14.77
N LEU A 74 14.43 10.53 -15.31
CA LEU A 74 13.74 11.31 -16.33
C LEU A 74 13.52 12.75 -15.84
N LYS A 75 13.86 13.72 -16.69
CA LYS A 75 13.57 15.13 -16.44
C LYS A 75 12.16 15.44 -16.96
N LEU A 76 11.28 15.84 -16.05
CA LEU A 76 9.93 16.30 -16.31
C LEU A 76 9.95 17.70 -16.93
N SER A 77 9.00 17.93 -17.82
CA SER A 77 8.68 19.22 -18.42
C SER A 77 7.29 19.69 -17.93
N PRO A 78 7.06 21.01 -17.85
CA PRO A 78 5.73 21.54 -17.69
C PRO A 78 4.73 20.93 -18.68
N GLY A 79 3.56 20.52 -18.19
CA GLY A 79 2.53 19.89 -19.00
C GLY A 79 2.61 18.36 -19.08
N ASP A 80 3.69 17.74 -18.58
CA ASP A 80 3.77 16.28 -18.50
C ASP A 80 2.65 15.72 -17.61
N ILE A 81 2.12 14.57 -18.00
CA ILE A 81 1.13 13.81 -17.26
C ILE A 81 1.81 12.58 -16.68
N ILE A 82 1.72 12.41 -15.36
CA ILE A 82 2.32 11.27 -14.66
C ILE A 82 1.19 10.40 -14.13
N ASP A 83 1.13 9.15 -14.57
CA ASP A 83 0.24 8.15 -14.00
C ASP A 83 1.05 7.34 -12.99
N PHE A 84 0.63 7.39 -11.73
CA PHE A 84 1.26 6.65 -10.65
C PHE A 84 0.26 5.73 -9.97
N THR A 85 0.57 4.45 -10.01
CA THR A 85 -0.16 3.41 -9.30
C THR A 85 0.76 2.93 -8.17
N PRO A 86 0.62 3.42 -6.93
CA PRO A 86 1.44 2.91 -5.83
C PRO A 86 1.13 1.42 -5.64
N PRO A 87 2.13 0.53 -5.66
CA PRO A 87 1.89 -0.87 -5.34
C PRO A 87 1.38 -0.98 -3.90
N GLU A 88 0.53 -1.97 -3.65
CA GLU A 88 0.00 -2.22 -2.31
C GLU A 88 1.18 -2.40 -1.34
N PRO A 89 1.18 -1.71 -0.19
CA PRO A 89 2.19 -1.96 0.83
C PRO A 89 2.12 -3.45 1.19
N PRO A 90 3.27 -4.12 1.39
CA PRO A 90 3.25 -5.49 1.88
C PRO A 90 2.45 -5.52 3.19
N SER A 91 1.62 -6.55 3.36
CA SER A 91 0.89 -6.74 4.61
C SER A 91 1.89 -6.72 5.77
N LYS A 92 1.55 -5.97 6.82
CA LYS A 92 2.33 -5.95 8.06
C LYS A 92 1.85 -7.03 9.02
N ASP A 93 1.03 -7.96 8.54
CA ASP A 93 0.40 -8.96 9.36
C ASP A 93 1.48 -9.96 9.79
N ILE A 94 1.73 -9.98 11.10
CA ILE A 94 2.51 -11.03 11.75
C ILE A 94 1.51 -12.16 11.97
N LEU A 95 1.71 -13.29 11.30
CA LEU A 95 0.85 -14.45 11.45
C LEU A 95 1.26 -15.19 12.73
N PRO A 96 0.30 -15.68 13.53
CA PRO A 96 0.62 -16.52 14.67
C PRO A 96 1.29 -17.81 14.19
N GLU A 97 2.34 -18.20 14.89
CA GLU A 97 3.10 -19.42 14.61
C GLU A 97 2.99 -20.38 15.79
N ASP A 98 2.87 -21.68 15.51
CA ASP A 98 2.89 -22.72 16.53
C ASP A 98 4.35 -23.00 16.92
N ILE A 99 4.84 -22.27 17.92
CA ILE A 99 6.21 -22.34 18.43
C ILE A 99 6.17 -22.90 19.86
N PRO A 100 6.92 -23.97 20.18
CA PRO A 100 6.97 -24.49 21.53
C PRO A 100 7.61 -23.47 22.49
N LEU A 101 6.86 -23.04 23.51
CA LEU A 101 7.33 -22.12 24.53
C LEU A 101 7.70 -22.87 25.81
N ASP A 102 8.88 -22.56 26.35
CA ASP A 102 9.33 -23.05 27.64
C ASP A 102 8.86 -22.08 28.74
N ILE A 103 7.71 -22.35 29.35
CA ILE A 103 7.07 -21.46 30.32
C ILE A 103 7.56 -21.81 31.73
N ILE A 104 8.17 -20.83 32.41
CA ILE A 104 8.65 -20.96 33.79
C ILE A 104 7.52 -20.64 34.77
N TYR A 105 6.68 -19.67 34.43
CA TYR A 105 5.58 -19.20 35.26
C TYR A 105 4.50 -18.53 34.41
N GLU A 106 3.23 -18.68 34.80
CA GLU A 106 2.08 -18.05 34.15
C GLU A 106 0.99 -17.80 35.19
N ASP A 107 0.42 -16.61 35.17
CA ASP A 107 -0.79 -16.23 35.90
C ASP A 107 -1.72 -15.38 35.02
N ASP A 108 -2.80 -14.87 35.61
CA ASP A 108 -3.82 -14.08 34.89
C ASP A 108 -3.30 -12.73 34.36
N GLU A 109 -2.16 -12.24 34.86
CA GLU A 109 -1.60 -10.92 34.55
C GLU A 109 -0.26 -10.99 33.79
N LEU A 110 0.55 -12.03 33.97
CA LEU A 110 1.88 -12.14 33.41
C LEU A 110 2.30 -13.58 33.08
N ILE A 111 3.22 -13.68 32.12
CA ILE A 111 3.89 -14.92 31.72
C ILE A 111 5.41 -14.70 31.76
N ILE A 112 6.13 -15.66 32.34
CA ILE A 112 7.59 -15.73 32.36
C ILE A 112 7.98 -16.97 31.58
N LEU A 113 8.71 -16.78 30.49
CA LEU A 113 9.22 -17.84 29.65
C LEU A 113 10.75 -17.83 29.57
N ASN A 114 11.32 -19.00 29.37
CA ASN A 114 12.71 -19.20 29.06
C ASN A 114 12.92 -19.08 27.54
N LYS A 115 13.43 -17.93 27.12
CA LYS A 115 13.71 -17.69 25.72
C LYS A 115 14.96 -18.47 25.29
N GLN A 116 14.75 -19.52 24.48
CA GLN A 116 15.85 -20.26 23.88
C GLN A 116 16.75 -19.35 23.01
N PRO A 117 18.05 -19.68 22.87
CA PRO A 117 18.93 -19.04 21.91
C PRO A 117 18.32 -19.02 20.50
N ASP A 118 18.69 -18.02 19.69
CA ASP A 118 18.24 -17.85 18.30
C ASP A 118 16.74 -17.53 18.09
N MET A 119 15.90 -17.60 19.11
CA MET A 119 14.54 -17.08 19.05
C MET A 119 14.56 -15.55 19.02
N ILE A 120 13.66 -14.88 18.29
CA ILE A 120 13.60 -13.39 18.23
C ILE A 120 12.45 -12.88 19.08
N VAL A 121 12.60 -11.71 19.74
CA VAL A 121 11.49 -11.13 20.53
C VAL A 121 10.55 -10.37 19.60
N HIS A 122 11.05 -9.31 18.98
CA HIS A 122 10.28 -8.51 18.02
C HIS A 122 10.80 -8.72 16.58
N PRO A 123 9.90 -8.85 15.59
CA PRO A 123 10.27 -8.91 14.17
C PRO A 123 11.27 -7.84 13.76
N ALA A 124 12.29 -8.26 13.01
CA ALA A 124 13.32 -7.39 12.49
C ALA A 124 13.38 -7.50 10.96
N ARG A 125 14.08 -6.56 10.32
CA ARG A 125 14.31 -6.64 8.87
C ARG A 125 15.00 -7.96 8.51
N GLY A 126 14.33 -8.78 7.71
CA GLY A 126 14.83 -10.08 7.26
C GLY A 126 14.41 -11.26 8.13
N ASN A 127 13.89 -11.03 9.34
CA ASN A 127 13.41 -12.08 10.26
C ASN A 127 12.06 -11.66 10.85
N THR A 128 10.99 -12.02 10.15
CA THR A 128 9.60 -11.74 10.57
C THR A 128 8.87 -12.96 11.10
N HIS A 129 9.55 -14.11 11.15
CA HIS A 129 9.02 -15.38 11.64
C HIS A 129 9.83 -15.87 12.84
N GLY A 130 9.29 -16.82 13.60
CA GLY A 130 9.97 -17.36 14.79
C GLY A 130 10.16 -16.31 15.90
N THR A 131 9.20 -15.39 16.00
CA THR A 131 9.23 -14.28 16.97
C THR A 131 8.21 -14.48 18.08
N LEU A 132 8.38 -13.80 19.21
CA LEU A 132 7.50 -13.91 20.39
C LEU A 132 6.37 -12.86 20.41
N VAL A 133 6.09 -12.21 19.28
CA VAL A 133 5.03 -11.18 19.12
C VAL A 133 3.84 -11.76 18.40
#